data_AF-A0A7G8JMM6-F1
#
_entry.id   AF-A0A7G8JMM6-F1
#
_cell.length_a   1.000
_cell.length_b   1.000
_cell.length_c   1.000
_cell.angle_alpha   90.00
_cell.angle_beta   90.00
_cell.angle_gamma   90.00
#
_symmetry.space_group_name_H-M   'P 1'
#
loop_
_entity.id
_entity.type
_entity.pdbx_description
1 polymer ?
#
loop_
_entity_poly.entity_id
_entity_poly.type
_entity_poly.pdbx_seq_one_letter_code
_entity_poly.pdbx_strand_id
1 'polypeptide(L)' 'MAGFHGPPYRWTVGRAVSHGCVRLYEENVQEVFNLVSVGTQVIVLP' A
#
# COMPACT_ATOMS: atom_id res chain seq x y z
N MET A 1 -0.01 -9.67 9.16
CA MET A 1 -0.38 -8.25 9.36
C MET A 1 -0.47 -7.62 7.99
N ALA A 2 -1.63 -7.09 7.60
CA ALA A 2 -1.75 -6.38 6.33
C ALA A 2 -1.10 -5.00 6.46
N GLY A 3 -0.34 -4.58 5.46
CA GLY A 3 0.34 -3.29 5.44
C GLY A 3 0.46 -2.76 4.02
N PHE A 4 0.73 -1.46 3.90
CA PHE A 4 0.97 -0.77 2.64
C PHE A 4 2.47 -0.70 2.39
N HIS A 5 2.92 -1.12 1.22
CA HIS A 5 4.33 -1.08 0.86
C HIS A 5 4.52 -0.92 -0.65
N GLY A 6 5.73 -0.53 -1.07
CA GLY A 6 6.12 -0.48 -2.48
C GLY A 6 6.19 -1.90 -3.10
N PRO A 7 5.90 -2.09 -4.40
CA PRO A 7 5.98 -3.39 -5.02
C PRO A 7 7.45 -3.83 -5.16
N PRO A 8 7.75 -5.14 -5.13
CA PRO A 8 9.07 -5.64 -5.50
C PRO A 8 9.38 -5.41 -6.99
N TYR A 9 8.33 -5.32 -7.82
CA TYR A 9 8.41 -4.99 -9.23
C TYR A 9 7.20 -4.14 -9.65
N ARG A 10 7.44 -3.02 -10.34
CA ARG A 10 6.42 -2.01 -10.69
C ARG A 10 5.17 -2.60 -11.36
N TRP A 11 5.34 -3.59 -12.24
CA TRP A 11 4.25 -4.24 -12.97
C TRP A 11 3.36 -5.17 -12.13
N THR A 12 3.65 -5.33 -10.83
CA THR A 12 2.84 -6.16 -9.92
C THR A 12 1.76 -5.37 -9.19
N VAL A 13 1.77 -4.04 -9.27
CA VAL A 13 0.66 -3.19 -8.78
C VAL A 13 -0.59 -3.47 -9.62
N GLY A 14 -1.77 -3.52 -8.97
CA GLY A 14 -3.05 -3.81 -9.62
C GLY A 14 -3.33 -5.29 -9.91
N ARG A 15 -2.50 -6.21 -9.40
CA ARG A 15 -2.70 -7.66 -9.53
C ARG A 15 -2.98 -8.30 -8.18
N ALA A 16 -3.84 -9.31 -8.14
CA ALA A 16 -4.15 -10.11 -6.94
C ALA A 16 -3.03 -11.12 -6.62
N VAL A 17 -1.82 -10.62 -6.39
CA VAL A 17 -0.59 -11.42 -6.19
C VAL A 17 0.03 -11.22 -4.82
N SER A 18 -0.67 -10.55 -3.90
CA SER A 18 -0.23 -10.37 -2.52
C SER A 18 -0.95 -11.35 -1.60
N HIS A 19 -0.29 -11.74 -0.51
CA HIS A 19 -0.87 -12.53 0.57
C HIS A 19 -1.69 -11.65 1.55
N GLY A 20 -2.34 -10.60 1.05
CA GLY A 20 -3.14 -9.65 1.85
C GLY A 20 -2.48 -8.28 2.15
N CYS A 21 -1.27 -8.01 1.65
CA CYS A 21 -0.70 -6.66 1.68
C CYS A 21 -1.20 -5.82 0.49
N VAL A 22 -1.25 -4.50 0.66
CA VAL A 22 -1.58 -3.56 -0.43
C VAL A 22 -0.28 -3.01 -1.01
N ARG A 23 -0.08 -3.18 -2.32
CA ARG A 23 1.08 -2.66 -3.04
C ARG A 23 0.73 -1.34 -3.73
N LEU A 24 1.46 -0.28 -3.39
CA LEU A 24 1.34 1.04 -4.01
C LEU A 24 2.58 1.34 -4.83
N TYR A 25 2.47 2.11 -5.92
CA TYR A 25 3.68 2.66 -6.55
C TYR A 25 4.55 3.39 -5.53
N GLU A 26 5.87 3.41 -5.75
CA GLU A 26 6.83 3.95 -4.79
C GLU A 26 6.56 5.43 -4.50
N GLU A 27 6.25 6.20 -5.53
CA GLU A 27 5.81 7.59 -5.41
C GLU A 27 4.55 7.75 -4.53
N ASN A 28 3.59 6.83 -4.63
CA ASN A 28 2.34 6.92 -3.87
C ASN A 28 2.51 6.48 -2.41
N VAL A 29 3.37 5.50 -2.12
CA VAL A 29 3.62 5.13 -0.71
C VAL A 29 4.35 6.25 0.04
N GLN A 30 5.23 6.98 -0.63
CA GLN A 30 5.90 8.16 -0.06
C GLN A 30 4.91 9.30 0.20
N GLU A 31 4.02 9.58 -0.75
CA GLU A 31 2.98 10.60 -0.59
C GLU A 31 2.05 10.26 0.58
N VAL A 32 1.55 9.03 0.65
CA VAL A 32 0.69 8.58 1.75
C VAL A 32 1.42 8.69 3.09
N PHE A 33 2.69 8.30 3.16
CA PHE A 33 3.49 8.39 4.38
C PHE A 33 3.58 9.83 4.90
N ASN A 34 3.70 10.81 4.01
CA ASN A 34 3.76 12.24 4.39
C ASN A 34 2.39 12.81 4.83
N LEU A 35 1.29 12.17 4.47
CA LEU A 35 -0.08 12.64 4.76
C LEU A 35 -0.67 12.04 6.04
N VAL A 36 -0.13 10.92 6.53
CA VAL A 36 -0.72 10.17 7.64
C VAL A 36 0.17 10.20 8.88
N SER A 37 -0.43 9.91 10.03
CA SER A 37 0.28 9.77 11.31
C SER A 37 0.00 8.40 11.91
N VAL A 38 0.82 7.97 12.87
CA VAL A 38 0.56 6.74 13.61
C VAL A 38 -0.81 6.84 14.27
N GLY A 39 -1.68 5.84 14.05
CA GLY A 39 -3.06 5.83 14.51
C GLY A 39 -4.10 6.30 13.49
N THR A 40 -3.69 6.77 12.30
CA THR A 40 -4.62 7.06 11.21
C THR A 40 -5.40 5.79 10.83
N GLN A 41 -6.73 5.89 10.86
CA GLN A 41 -7.61 4.77 10.53
C GLN A 41 -7.51 4.40 9.04
N VAL A 42 -7.39 3.11 8.77
CA VAL A 42 -7.45 2.56 7.41
C VAL A 42 -8.74 1.74 7.28
N ILE A 43 -9.53 2.07 6.26
CA ILE A 43 -10.74 1.32 5.90
C ILE A 43 -10.51 0.72 4.51
N VAL A 44 -10.55 -0.60 4.40
CA VAL A 44 -10.44 -1.32 3.12
C VAL A 44 -11.84 -1.79 2.73
N LEU A 45 -12.30 -1.35 1.57
CA LEU A 45 -13.58 -1.73 0.98
C LEU A 45 -13.37 -2.83 -0.07
N PRO A 46 -14.36 -3.72 -0.29
CA PRO A 46 -14.32 -4.71 -1.36
C PRO A 46 -14.33 -4.09 -2.76
#